data_AF-A0A269Z187-F1
#
_entry.id   AF-A0A269Z187-F1
#
_cell.length_a   1.000
_cell.length_b   1.000
_cell.length_c   1.000
_cell.angle_alpha   90.00
_cell.angle_beta   90.00
_cell.angle_gamma   90.00
#
_symmetry.space_group_name_H-M   'P 1'
#
loop_
_entity.id
_entity.type
_entity.pdbx_description
1 polymer ?
#
loop_
_entity_poly.entity_id
_entity_poly.type
_entity_poly.pdbx_seq_one_letter_code
_entity_poly.pdbx_strand_id
1 'polypeptide(L)'
;RLTVYEDNMQANINKTFGLIYSQRVLLSLINKGMVREEAYDTVQPKAMKSWETKTPFRELIEQDSKITDVLSKEELDECFNPKHHLNQVDT
;
A
#
# COMPACT_ATOMS: atom_id res chain seq x y z
N ARG A 1 0.33 -26.38 -24.31
CA ARG A 1 -0.83 -25.71 -23.65
C ARG A 1 -0.31 -25.12 -22.35
N LEU A 2 -0.45 -23.81 -22.15
CA LEU A 2 -0.02 -23.15 -20.92
C LEU A 2 -1.10 -23.34 -19.86
N THR A 3 -0.73 -23.80 -18.67
CA THR A 3 -1.64 -23.87 -17.52
C THR A 3 -1.44 -22.62 -16.68
N VAL A 4 -2.49 -21.84 -16.50
CA VAL A 4 -2.50 -20.63 -15.67
C VAL A 4 -3.09 -20.98 -14.30
N TYR A 5 -2.48 -20.48 -13.23
CA TYR A 5 -2.91 -20.70 -11.85
C TYR A 5 -3.20 -19.36 -11.17
N GLU A 6 -4.42 -18.87 -11.33
CA GLU A 6 -4.86 -17.56 -10.83
C GLU A 6 -4.76 -17.47 -9.30
N ASP A 7 -5.12 -18.54 -8.59
CA ASP A 7 -5.00 -18.61 -7.13
C ASP A 7 -3.55 -18.43 -6.65
N ASN A 8 -2.59 -18.99 -7.38
CA ASN A 8 -1.17 -18.84 -7.07
C ASN A 8 -0.69 -17.41 -7.33
N MET A 9 -1.20 -16.75 -8.37
CA MET A 9 -0.89 -15.35 -8.66
C MET A 9 -1.38 -14.46 -7.51
N GLN A 10 -2.65 -14.61 -7.10
CA GLN A 10 -3.22 -13.83 -6.00
C GLN A 10 -2.52 -14.10 -4.67
N ALA A 11 -2.22 -15.37 -4.37
CA ALA A 11 -1.49 -15.74 -3.17
C ALA A 11 -0.08 -15.11 -3.14
N ASN A 12 0.62 -15.08 -4.27
CA ASN A 12 1.95 -14.48 -4.36
C ASN A 12 1.92 -12.96 -4.16
N ILE A 13 0.90 -12.27 -4.66
CA ILE A 13 0.69 -10.84 -4.40
C ILE A 13 0.48 -10.62 -2.89
N ASN A 14 -0.37 -11.43 -2.25
CA ASN A 14 -0.69 -11.31 -0.83
C ASN A 14 0.49 -11.65 0.11
N LYS A 15 1.48 -12.43 -0.34
CA LYS A 15 2.71 -12.75 0.43
C LYS A 15 3.56 -11.51 0.75
N THR A 16 3.32 -10.40 0.07
CA THR A 16 4.00 -9.13 0.35
C THR A 16 3.39 -8.36 1.52
N PHE A 17 2.38 -8.92 2.22
CA PHE A 17 1.72 -8.26 3.36
C PHE A 17 1.13 -6.87 3.03
N GLY A 18 0.79 -6.63 1.75
CA GLY A 18 0.24 -5.35 1.29
C GLY A 18 1.27 -4.30 0.91
N LEU A 19 2.57 -4.64 0.86
CA LEU A 19 3.63 -3.68 0.51
C LEU A 19 3.52 -3.10 -0.90
N ILE A 20 2.83 -3.78 -1.83
CA ILE A 20 2.53 -3.26 -3.17
C ILE A 20 1.78 -1.91 -3.13
N TYR A 21 1.09 -1.61 -2.04
CA TYR A 21 0.33 -0.37 -1.87
C TYR A 21 1.17 0.78 -1.27
N SER A 22 2.41 0.52 -0.86
CA SER A 22 3.29 1.53 -0.24
C SER A 22 3.47 2.78 -1.11
N GLN A 23 3.63 2.60 -2.42
CA GLN A 23 3.74 3.72 -3.35
C GLN A 23 2.45 4.56 -3.39
N ARG A 24 1.28 3.95 -3.31
CA ARG A 24 0.00 4.69 -3.31
C ARG A 24 -0.17 5.50 -2.04
N VAL A 25 0.13 4.93 -0.88
CA VAL A 25 0.13 5.66 0.40
C VAL A 25 1.08 6.86 0.34
N LEU A 26 2.30 6.65 -0.17
CA LEU A 26 3.29 7.71 -0.35
C LEU A 26 2.79 8.84 -1.26
N LEU A 27 2.22 8.50 -2.42
CA LEU A 27 1.68 9.50 -3.34
C LEU A 27 0.48 10.25 -2.76
N SER A 28 -0.39 9.56 -2.03
CA SER A 28 -1.54 10.20 -1.37
C SER A 28 -1.10 11.20 -0.30
N LEU A 29 -0.08 10.89 0.49
CA LEU A 29 0.52 11.85 1.44
C LEU A 29 1.07 13.09 0.73
N ILE A 30 1.79 12.90 -0.38
CA ILE A 30 2.32 14.01 -1.18
C ILE A 30 1.19 14.87 -1.75
N ASN A 31 0.13 14.25 -2.27
CA ASN A 31 -1.02 14.95 -2.82
C ASN A 31 -1.79 15.76 -1.76
N LYS A 32 -1.67 15.38 -0.48
CA LYS A 32 -2.20 16.13 0.67
C LYS A 32 -1.29 17.26 1.16
N GLY A 33 -0.13 17.44 0.54
CA GLY A 33 0.81 18.53 0.83
C GLY A 33 2.01 18.13 1.67
N MET A 34 2.19 16.84 2.00
CA MET A 34 3.43 16.37 2.64
C MET A 34 4.60 16.47 1.65
N VAL A 35 5.76 16.93 2.14
CA VAL A 35 6.96 16.98 1.30
C VAL A 35 7.36 15.55 0.91
N ARG A 36 7.80 15.35 -0.34
CA ARG A 36 8.15 14.02 -0.86
C ARG A 36 9.13 13.27 0.04
N GLU A 37 10.17 13.94 0.51
CA GLU A 37 11.17 13.36 1.42
C GLU A 37 10.54 12.91 2.74
N GLU A 38 9.71 13.76 3.36
CA GLU A 38 8.97 13.40 4.58
C GLU A 38 8.02 12.22 4.38
N ALA A 39 7.35 12.15 3.23
CA ALA A 39 6.48 11.02 2.90
C ALA A 39 7.28 9.72 2.73
N TYR A 40 8.47 9.78 2.11
CA TYR A 40 9.38 8.64 2.03
C TYR A 40 9.86 8.20 3.41
N ASP A 41 10.34 9.13 4.23
CA ASP A 41 10.85 8.86 5.58
C ASP A 41 9.78 8.32 6.53
N THR A 42 8.51 8.65 6.28
CA THR A 42 7.38 8.16 7.07
C THR A 42 6.95 6.75 6.62
N VAL A 43 6.87 6.51 5.30
CA VAL A 43 6.34 5.26 4.74
C VAL A 43 7.37 4.14 4.71
N GLN A 44 8.62 4.43 4.36
CA GLN A 44 9.67 3.41 4.17
C GLN A 44 9.92 2.57 5.44
N PRO A 45 10.05 3.14 6.66
CA PRO A 45 10.26 2.34 7.86
C PRO A 45 9.09 1.40 8.16
N LYS A 46 7.85 1.80 7.83
CA LYS A 46 6.66 0.94 7.99
C LYS A 46 6.65 -0.20 7.00
N ALA A 47 7.07 0.06 5.76
CA ALA A 47 7.22 -0.97 4.75
C ALA A 47 8.28 -2.01 5.17
N MET A 48 9.44 -1.56 5.64
CA MET A 48 10.50 -2.44 6.16
C MET A 48 10.02 -3.25 7.37
N LYS A 49 9.34 -2.60 8.32
CA LYS A 49 8.78 -3.28 9.49
C LYS A 49 7.75 -4.34 9.10
N SER A 50 6.84 -4.03 8.18
CA SER A 50 5.84 -5.00 7.67
C SER A 50 6.53 -6.23 7.07
N TRP A 51 7.61 -6.02 6.31
CA TRP A 51 8.41 -7.11 5.75
C TRP A 51 9.10 -7.97 6.82
N GLU A 52 9.77 -7.34 7.77
CA GLU A 52 10.55 -8.03 8.81
C GLU A 52 9.65 -8.79 9.80
N THR A 53 8.54 -8.18 10.21
CA THR A 53 7.63 -8.74 11.22
C THR A 53 6.48 -9.54 10.62
N LYS A 54 6.36 -9.58 9.28
CA LYS A 54 5.25 -10.21 8.56
C LYS A 54 3.89 -9.66 9.01
N THR A 55 3.88 -8.40 9.42
CA THR A 55 2.67 -7.69 9.86
C THR A 55 2.04 -7.02 8.64
N PRO A 56 0.72 -7.04 8.47
CA PRO A 56 0.05 -6.32 7.40
C PRO A 56 0.46 -4.85 7.37
N PHE A 57 0.93 -4.38 6.21
CA PHE A 57 1.40 -3.00 6.04
C PHE A 57 0.31 -1.99 6.42
N ARG A 58 -0.94 -2.28 6.08
CA ARG A 58 -2.11 -1.47 6.43
C ARG A 58 -2.22 -1.21 7.94
N GLU A 59 -2.03 -2.24 8.77
CA GLU A 59 -2.10 -2.07 10.23
C GLU A 59 -1.00 -1.14 10.75
N LEU A 60 0.20 -1.22 10.18
CA LEU A 60 1.31 -0.33 10.56
C LEU A 60 1.08 1.12 10.14
N ILE A 61 0.34 1.34 9.05
CA ILE A 61 -0.06 2.67 8.59
C ILE A 61 -1.15 3.25 9.48
N GLU A 62 -2.19 2.49 9.80
CA GLU A 62 -3.31 2.93 10.65
C GLU A 62 -2.89 3.23 12.09
N GLN A 63 -1.75 2.69 12.54
CA GLN A 63 -1.16 2.98 13.85
C GLN A 63 -0.23 4.20 13.85
N ASP A 64 0.08 4.80 12.70
CA ASP A 64 0.95 5.97 12.62
C ASP A 64 0.14 7.27 12.54
N SER A 65 0.19 8.06 13.61
CA SER A 65 -0.53 9.32 13.68
C SER A 65 -0.11 10.30 12.58
N LYS A 66 1.16 10.33 12.16
CA LYS A 66 1.60 11.22 11.07
C LYS A 66 0.89 10.94 9.76
N ILE A 67 0.43 9.70 9.57
CA ILE A 67 -0.31 9.32 8.37
C ILE A 67 -1.81 9.51 8.59
N THR A 68 -2.37 9.08 9.71
CA THR A 68 -3.81 9.20 9.98
C THR A 68 -4.27 10.63 10.23
N ASP A 69 -3.36 11.53 10.59
CA ASP A 69 -3.64 12.97 10.72
C ASP A 69 -3.75 13.65 9.34
N VAL A 70 -3.19 13.03 8.29
CA VAL A 70 -3.15 13.57 6.91
C VAL A 70 -4.14 12.87 6.00
N LEU A 71 -4.31 11.55 6.14
CA LEU A 71 -5.20 10.72 5.34
C LEU A 71 -6.36 10.22 6.18
N SER A 72 -7.59 10.41 5.69
CA SER A 72 -8.76 9.81 6.32
C SER A 72 -8.77 8.30 6.15
N LYS A 73 -9.64 7.62 6.90
CA LYS A 73 -9.81 6.17 6.78
C LYS A 73 -10.26 5.77 5.37
N GLU A 74 -11.15 6.54 4.76
CA GLU A 74 -11.65 6.32 3.41
C GLU A 74 -10.52 6.46 2.38
N GLU A 75 -9.63 7.43 2.56
CA GLU A 75 -8.48 7.65 1.67
C GLU A 75 -7.44 6.54 1.80
N LEU A 76 -7.25 6.02 3.02
CA LEU A 76 -6.46 4.82 3.24
C LEU A 76 -7.12 3.61 2.58
N ASP A 77 -8.43 3.41 2.74
CA ASP A 77 -9.17 2.34 2.05
C ASP A 77 -8.96 2.37 0.53
N GLU A 78 -9.00 3.56 -0.06
CA GLU A 78 -8.70 3.74 -1.48
C GLU A 78 -7.27 3.33 -1.82
N CYS A 79 -6.27 3.71 -1.02
CA CYS A 79 -4.85 3.36 -1.24
C CYS A 79 -4.63 1.84 -1.30
N PHE A 80 -5.37 1.09 -0.49
CA PHE A 80 -5.28 -0.38 -0.39
C PHE A 80 -6.25 -1.12 -1.34
N ASN A 81 -6.96 -0.41 -2.22
CA ASN A 81 -7.88 -1.04 -3.17
C ASN A 81 -7.12 -1.66 -4.37
N PRO A 82 -7.18 -3.00 -4.57
CA PRO A 82 -6.55 -3.67 -5.72
C PRO A 82 -7.14 -3.25 -7.07
N LYS A 83 -8.43 -2.90 -7.12
CA LYS A 83 -9.12 -2.54 -8.37
C LYS A 83 -8.46 -1.35 -9.07
N HIS A 84 -7.86 -0.44 -8.29
CA HIS A 84 -7.17 0.73 -8.84
C HIS A 84 -6.05 0.36 -9.82
N HIS A 85 -5.40 -0.81 -9.66
CA HIS A 85 -4.34 -1.28 -10.55
C HIS A 85 -4.88 -1.98 -11.81
N LEU A 86 -6.19 -2.25 -11.88
CA LEU A 86 -6.85 -2.93 -12.99
C LEU A 86 -7.68 -1.96 -13.86
N ASN A 87 -7.76 -0.69 -13.48
CA ASN A 87 -8.62 0.31 -14.12
C ASN A 87 -8.28 0.61 -15.59
N GLN A 88 -7.12 0.16 -16.11
CA GLN A 88 -6.67 0.38 -17.49
C GLN A 88 -6.62 -0.91 -18.32
N VAL A 89 -7.09 -2.04 -17.77
CA VAL A 89 -6.95 -3.35 -18.44
C VAL A 89 -7.89 -3.49 -19.64
N ASP A 90 -9.05 -2.83 -19.61
CA ASP A 90 -10.05 -2.85 -20.67
C ASP A 90 -9.99 -1.60 -21.59
N THR A 91 -8.91 -0.83 -21.53
CA THR A 91 -8.71 0.41 -22.33
C THR A 91 -7.86 0.12 -23.56
#